data_AF-A0AAD3ZDA1-F1
#
_entry.id   AF-A0AAD3ZDA1-F1
#
_cell.length_a   1.000
_cell.length_b   1.000
_cell.length_c   1.000
_cell.angle_alpha   90.00
_cell.angle_beta   90.00
_cell.angle_gamma   90.00
#
_symmetry.space_group_name_H-M   'P 1'
#
loop_
_entity.id
_entity.type
_entity.pdbx_description
1 polymer ?
#
loop_
_entity_poly.entity_id
_entity_poly.type
_entity_poly.pdbx_seq_one_letter_code
_entity_poly.pdbx_strand_id
1 'polypeptide(L)'
;MKRLNAQGEKRLRGLLSVGVGGHMNPVEGIPWPGKRRVADVKNLVGLNTVREIKEEVALAGNPPLRIVGFLNDDENEVGRVHLGVVSVVHLPSPLLAVRETDKMIGTWVELLDLGGLGAFETWSSLVLQGLV
;
A
#
# COMPACT_ATOMS: atom_id res chain seq x y z
N MET A 1 -5.46 0.59 -8.76
CA MET A 1 -6.59 1.31 -8.13
C MET A 1 -6.62 2.74 -8.63
N LYS A 2 -7.76 3.43 -8.48
CA LYS A 2 -7.90 4.86 -8.79
C LYS A 2 -8.81 5.52 -7.75
N ARG A 3 -8.35 6.62 -7.16
CA ARG A 3 -9.12 7.43 -6.20
C ARG A 3 -10.17 8.27 -6.94
N LEU A 4 -11.38 8.33 -6.38
CA LEU A 4 -12.51 9.12 -6.87
C LEU A 4 -12.50 10.52 -6.27
N ASN A 5 -13.25 11.44 -6.87
CA ASN A 5 -13.30 12.85 -6.47
C ASN A 5 -13.79 13.11 -5.04
N ALA A 6 -14.41 12.12 -4.39
CA ALA A 6 -14.89 12.18 -3.02
C ALA A 6 -13.78 12.17 -1.96
N GLN A 7 -12.54 11.82 -2.33
CA GLN A 7 -11.44 11.77 -1.39
C GLN A 7 -10.82 13.16 -1.13
N GLY A 8 -10.47 13.42 0.14
CA GLY A 8 -9.95 14.71 0.63
C GLY A 8 -8.55 15.08 0.11
N GLU A 9 -7.74 14.09 -0.25
CA GLU A 9 -6.40 14.32 -0.81
C GLU A 9 -6.50 14.71 -2.29
N LYS A 10 -6.37 16.01 -2.56
CA LYS A 10 -6.55 16.57 -3.90
C LYS A 10 -5.40 16.28 -4.85
N ARG A 11 -4.18 16.06 -4.35
CA ARG A 11 -2.97 15.87 -5.17
C ARG A 11 -2.95 14.55 -5.92
N LEU A 12 -3.66 13.54 -5.40
CA LEU A 12 -3.70 12.18 -5.96
C LEU A 12 -4.90 11.94 -6.89
N ARG A 13 -5.70 12.98 -7.16
CA ARG A 13 -6.91 12.84 -7.99
C ARG A 13 -6.54 12.49 -9.42
N GLY A 14 -7.17 11.44 -9.94
CA GLY A 14 -7.00 11.01 -11.33
C GLY A 14 -5.77 10.15 -11.60
N LEU A 15 -4.83 10.05 -10.65
CA LEU A 15 -3.68 9.16 -10.73
C LEU A 15 -4.05 7.73 -10.36
N LEU A 16 -3.29 6.78 -10.91
CA LEU A 16 -3.39 5.36 -10.59
C LEU A 16 -2.45 5.01 -9.44
N SER A 17 -2.91 4.12 -8.57
CA SER A 17 -2.12 3.57 -7.46
C SER A 17 -2.00 2.05 -7.59
N VAL A 18 -0.84 1.49 -7.29
CA VAL A 18 -0.59 0.04 -7.20
C VAL A 18 -0.49 -0.35 -5.73
N GLY A 19 -1.39 -1.23 -5.30
CA GLY A 19 -1.51 -1.60 -3.89
C GLY A 19 -2.23 -0.56 -3.04
N VAL A 20 -2.40 -0.90 -1.76
CA VAL A 20 -3.06 -0.13 -0.69
C VAL A 20 -1.99 0.35 0.29
N GLY A 21 -2.22 1.46 0.99
CA GLY A 21 -1.24 1.98 1.94
C GLY A 21 -1.78 3.02 2.90
N GLY A 22 -1.20 3.05 4.10
CA GLY A 22 -1.55 3.99 5.16
C GLY A 22 -0.52 3.98 6.29
N HIS A 23 -0.76 4.80 7.31
CA HIS A 23 0.18 5.01 8.41
C HIS A 23 0.22 3.83 9.40
N MET A 24 1.37 3.66 10.05
CA MET A 24 1.45 2.75 11.19
C MET A 24 0.85 3.41 12.43
N ASN A 25 0.00 2.66 13.13
CA ASN A 25 -0.57 3.04 14.41
C ASN A 25 0.05 2.21 15.55
N PRO A 26 0.02 2.73 16.79
CA PRO A 26 0.27 1.94 17.98
C PRO A 26 -0.62 0.69 18.02
N VAL A 27 -0.05 -0.43 18.43
CA VAL A 27 -0.77 -1.69 18.58
C VAL A 27 -0.86 -2.01 20.07
N GLU A 28 -2.06 -2.27 20.56
CA GLU A 28 -2.28 -2.65 21.96
C GLU A 28 -1.44 -3.86 22.34
N GLY A 29 -0.84 -3.85 23.53
CA GLY A 29 0.07 -4.90 23.98
C GLY A 29 1.45 -4.91 23.31
N ILE A 30 1.70 -4.04 22.32
CA ILE A 30 3.02 -3.85 21.71
C ILE A 30 3.47 -2.40 21.98
N PRO A 31 4.38 -2.17 22.95
CA PRO A 31 4.72 -0.80 23.33
C PRO A 31 5.38 -0.01 22.16
N TRP A 32 4.94 1.22 21.96
CA TRP A 32 5.41 2.20 20.96
C TRP A 32 6.82 2.75 21.32
N PRO A 33 7.69 3.25 20.41
CA PRO A 33 9.10 2.86 20.44
C PRO A 33 10.07 3.61 21.39
N GLY A 34 10.98 2.79 21.96
CA GLY A 34 12.38 3.05 22.36
C GLY A 34 13.32 2.02 21.68
N LYS A 35 14.51 1.70 22.22
CA LYS A 35 15.42 0.68 21.64
C LYS A 35 14.75 -0.72 21.57
N ARG A 36 14.61 -1.30 20.37
CA ARG A 36 13.87 -2.56 20.09
C ARG A 36 14.73 -3.62 19.38
N ARG A 37 14.27 -4.88 19.42
CA ARG A 37 14.79 -5.96 18.57
C ARG A 37 14.12 -5.91 17.19
N VAL A 38 14.81 -6.39 16.16
CA VAL A 38 14.29 -6.44 14.78
C VAL A 38 12.96 -7.21 14.67
N ALA A 39 12.78 -8.26 15.47
CA ALA A 39 11.55 -9.06 15.48
C ALA A 39 10.32 -8.24 15.89
N ASP A 40 10.47 -7.32 16.85
CA ASP A 40 9.36 -6.48 17.33
C ASP A 40 8.88 -5.53 16.23
N VAL A 41 9.81 -4.98 15.44
CA VAL A 41 9.51 -4.12 14.28
C VAL A 41 8.80 -4.89 13.18
N LYS A 42 9.26 -6.10 12.85
CA LYS A 42 8.61 -6.95 11.82
C LYS A 42 7.16 -7.26 12.18
N ASN A 43 6.88 -7.56 13.46
CA ASN A 43 5.52 -7.82 13.93
C ASN A 43 4.64 -6.57 13.82
N LEU A 44 5.14 -5.41 14.22
CA LEU A 44 4.41 -4.13 14.12
C LEU A 44 4.07 -3.77 12.68
N VAL A 45 5.02 -3.93 11.76
CA VAL A 45 4.80 -3.71 10.32
C VAL A 45 3.73 -4.67 9.82
N GLY A 46 3.88 -5.97 10.07
CA GLY A 46 2.92 -6.97 9.59
C GLY A 46 1.48 -6.72 10.08
N LEU A 47 1.30 -6.39 11.36
CA LEU A 47 -0.02 -6.10 11.93
C LEU A 47 -0.66 -4.85 11.32
N ASN A 48 0.13 -3.78 11.16
CA ASN A 48 -0.37 -2.56 10.52
C ASN A 48 -0.68 -2.77 9.05
N THR A 49 0.16 -3.47 8.29
CA THR A 49 -0.09 -3.76 6.88
C THR A 49 -1.38 -4.59 6.70
N VAL A 50 -1.62 -5.59 7.54
CA VAL A 50 -2.87 -6.38 7.48
C VAL A 50 -4.09 -5.53 7.84
N ARG A 51 -3.97 -4.61 8.81
CA ARG A 51 -5.04 -3.66 9.14
C ARG A 51 -5.38 -2.76 7.95
N GLU A 52 -4.37 -2.09 7.37
CA GLU A 52 -4.52 -1.20 6.22
C GLU A 52 -5.18 -1.90 5.02
N ILE A 53 -4.71 -3.11 4.70
CA ILE A 53 -5.33 -3.93 3.66
C ILE A 53 -6.83 -4.13 3.93
N LYS A 54 -7.21 -4.48 5.16
CA LYS A 54 -8.61 -4.77 5.52
C LYS A 54 -9.50 -3.53 5.56
N GLU A 55 -8.93 -2.33 5.64
CA GLU A 55 -9.68 -1.08 5.58
C GLU A 55 -10.11 -0.78 4.14
N GLU A 56 -9.19 -0.88 3.18
CA GLU A 56 -9.47 -0.52 1.78
C GLU A 56 -10.03 -1.70 0.95
N VAL A 57 -9.62 -2.94 1.22
CA VAL A 57 -9.95 -4.11 0.39
C VAL A 57 -10.31 -5.37 1.19
N ALA A 58 -11.11 -6.24 0.60
CA ALA A 58 -11.38 -7.57 1.10
C ALA A 58 -10.53 -8.60 0.34
N LEU A 59 -9.81 -9.43 1.09
CA LEU A 59 -9.03 -10.56 0.59
C LEU A 59 -9.61 -11.87 1.11
N ALA A 60 -9.54 -12.92 0.31
CA ALA A 60 -9.88 -14.27 0.76
C ALA A 60 -8.75 -14.85 1.63
N GLY A 61 -9.09 -15.35 2.82
CA GLY A 61 -8.16 -16.01 3.72
C GLY A 61 -7.15 -15.07 4.39
N ASN A 62 -5.98 -15.62 4.75
CA ASN A 62 -4.88 -14.89 5.39
C ASN A 62 -3.59 -15.11 4.59
N PRO A 63 -3.46 -14.50 3.40
CA PRO A 63 -2.35 -14.73 2.50
C PRO A 63 -1.01 -14.31 3.14
N PRO A 64 0.11 -14.98 2.79
CA PRO A 64 1.41 -14.61 3.33
C PRO A 64 1.80 -13.21 2.85
N LEU A 65 2.24 -12.38 3.80
CA LEU A 65 2.81 -11.06 3.56
C LEU A 65 4.34 -11.16 3.51
N ARG A 66 4.95 -10.67 2.44
CA ARG A 66 6.41 -10.59 2.32
C ARG A 66 6.86 -9.14 2.19
N ILE A 67 7.67 -8.66 3.14
CA ILE A 67 8.37 -7.38 2.99
C ILE A 67 9.43 -7.54 1.90
N VAL A 68 9.44 -6.65 0.92
CA VAL A 68 10.34 -6.70 -0.24
C VAL A 68 11.38 -5.59 -0.25
N GLY A 69 11.16 -4.52 0.51
CA GLY A 69 12.12 -3.43 0.61
C GLY A 69 11.54 -2.19 1.27
N PHE A 70 12.25 -1.09 1.09
CA PHE A 70 11.84 0.25 1.53
C PHE A 70 11.59 1.13 0.32
N LEU A 71 10.67 2.09 0.47
CA LEU A 71 10.42 3.15 -0.49
C LEU A 71 10.77 4.49 0.14
N ASN A 72 11.68 5.22 -0.50
CA ASN A 72 12.02 6.59 -0.15
C ASN A 72 11.82 7.46 -1.39
N ASP A 73 11.00 8.49 -1.27
CA ASP A 73 10.65 9.40 -2.37
C ASP A 73 10.95 10.84 -1.93
N ASP A 74 12.08 11.39 -2.35
CA ASP A 74 12.45 12.77 -2.02
C ASP A 74 11.98 13.79 -3.06
N GLU A 75 11.18 13.37 -4.06
CA GLU A 75 10.82 14.23 -5.19
C GLU A 75 9.72 15.24 -4.83
N ASN A 76 8.91 14.97 -3.81
CA ASN A 76 7.80 15.82 -3.39
C ASN A 76 7.70 15.99 -1.86
N GLU A 77 6.94 16.99 -1.41
CA GLU A 77 6.80 17.34 0.01
C GLU A 77 6.23 16.20 0.87
N VAL A 78 5.36 15.35 0.30
CA VAL A 78 4.79 14.21 1.03
C VAL A 78 5.82 13.11 1.18
N GLY A 79 6.49 12.74 0.08
CA GLY A 79 7.50 11.69 0.08
C GLY A 79 8.65 11.99 1.05
N ARG A 80 9.14 13.24 1.10
CA ARG A 80 10.26 13.68 1.97
C ARG A 80 10.04 13.44 3.47
N VAL A 81 8.80 13.20 3.89
CA VAL A 81 8.45 12.95 5.30
C VAL A 81 7.91 11.53 5.53
N HIS A 82 7.97 10.64 4.53
CA HIS A 82 7.51 9.26 4.64
C HIS A 82 8.59 8.26 4.20
N LEU A 83 8.80 7.25 5.04
CA LEU A 83 9.52 6.04 4.66
C LEU A 83 8.51 4.90 4.48
N GLY A 84 8.36 4.40 3.27
CA GLY A 84 7.50 3.27 2.97
C GLY A 84 8.18 1.94 3.29
N VAL A 85 7.43 1.00 3.87
CA VAL A 85 7.83 -0.41 3.95
C VAL A 85 7.01 -1.19 2.93
N VAL A 86 7.63 -1.60 1.84
CA VAL A 86 6.94 -2.22 0.71
C VAL A 86 6.76 -3.70 0.99
N SER A 87 5.52 -4.16 0.89
CA SER A 87 5.16 -5.57 1.06
C SER A 87 4.36 -6.07 -0.12
N VAL A 88 4.59 -7.34 -0.48
CA VAL A 88 3.86 -8.06 -1.52
C VAL A 88 3.02 -9.15 -0.87
N VAL A 89 1.77 -9.25 -1.31
CA VAL A 89 0.83 -10.31 -0.92
C VAL A 89 0.53 -11.14 -2.16
N HIS A 90 0.80 -12.44 -2.10
CA HIS A 90 0.41 -13.36 -3.17
C HIS A 90 -0.96 -13.95 -2.85
N LEU A 91 -1.90 -13.75 -3.75
CA LEU A 91 -3.25 -14.32 -3.65
C LEU A 91 -3.37 -15.53 -4.56
N PRO A 92 -4.09 -16.58 -4.14
CA PRO A 92 -4.36 -17.73 -4.99
C PRO A 92 -5.33 -17.41 -6.14
N SER A 93 -6.08 -16.31 -6.05
CA SER A 93 -7.00 -15.85 -7.08
C SER A 93 -7.18 -14.33 -7.03
N PRO A 94 -7.61 -13.69 -8.15
CA PRO A 94 -7.86 -12.26 -8.22
C PRO A 94 -9.18 -11.84 -7.54
N LEU A 95 -9.59 -12.52 -6.47
CA LEU A 95 -10.79 -12.12 -5.72
C LEU A 95 -10.44 -10.95 -4.79
N LEU A 96 -10.66 -9.74 -5.31
CA LEU A 96 -10.52 -8.48 -4.60
C LEU A 96 -11.87 -7.77 -4.63
N ALA A 97 -12.40 -7.40 -3.46
CA ALA A 97 -13.49 -6.43 -3.38
C ALA A 97 -12.97 -5.16 -2.73
N VAL A 98 -13.08 -4.03 -3.43
CA VAL A 98 -12.87 -2.71 -2.83
C VAL A 98 -13.98 -2.47 -1.80
N ARG A 99 -13.61 -2.06 -0.59
CA ARG A 99 -14.56 -1.79 0.50
C ARG A 99 -15.09 -0.36 0.43
N GLU A 100 -14.22 0.61 0.17
CA GLU A 100 -14.58 2.03 0.05
C GLU A 100 -14.96 2.39 -1.39
N THR A 101 -16.04 1.79 -1.89
CA THR A 101 -16.48 1.93 -3.29
C THR A 101 -16.92 3.35 -3.66
N ASP A 102 -17.24 4.19 -2.67
CA ASP A 102 -17.53 5.62 -2.81
C ASP A 102 -16.25 6.46 -3.02
N LYS A 103 -15.10 5.95 -2.58
CA LYS A 103 -13.81 6.66 -2.62
C LYS A 103 -12.85 6.12 -3.67
N MET A 104 -12.95 4.85 -4.04
CA MET A 104 -11.99 4.25 -4.95
C MET A 104 -12.58 3.13 -5.81
N ILE A 105 -11.91 2.88 -6.94
CA ILE A 105 -12.16 1.73 -7.80
C ILE A 105 -10.87 0.91 -7.95
N GLY A 106 -11.02 -0.40 -8.08
CA GLY A 106 -9.92 -1.35 -8.17
C GLY A 106 -10.18 -2.41 -9.23
N THR A 107 -9.13 -2.78 -9.96
CA THR A 107 -9.13 -3.88 -10.92
C THR A 107 -7.79 -4.58 -10.87
N TRP A 108 -7.78 -5.84 -11.27
CA TRP A 108 -6.56 -6.56 -11.60
C TRP A 108 -6.11 -6.21 -13.00
N VAL A 109 -4.80 -6.12 -13.19
CA VAL A 109 -4.17 -5.85 -14.47
C VAL A 109 -2.89 -6.68 -14.56
N GLU A 110 -2.60 -7.22 -15.74
CA GLU A 110 -1.34 -7.87 -16.02
C GLU A 110 -0.20 -6.84 -16.05
N LEU A 111 0.99 -7.21 -15.58
CA LEU A 111 2.13 -6.28 -15.52
C LEU A 111 2.49 -5.71 -16.90
N LEU A 112 2.29 -6.49 -17.97
CA LEU A 112 2.57 -6.08 -19.35
C LEU A 112 1.64 -4.96 -19.85
N ASP A 113 0.45 -4.83 -19.27
CA ASP A 113 -0.56 -3.84 -19.70
C ASP A 113 -0.44 -2.51 -18.95
N LEU A 114 0.44 -2.40 -17.95
CA LEU A 114 0.56 -1.22 -17.09
C LEU A 114 0.86 0.06 -17.87
N GLY A 115 1.66 -0.03 -18.95
CA GLY A 115 2.04 1.12 -19.76
C GLY A 115 0.86 1.82 -20.46
N GLY A 116 -0.25 1.12 -20.66
CA GLY A 116 -1.45 1.65 -21.33
C GLY A 116 -2.48 2.30 -20.40
N LEU A 117 -2.32 2.19 -19.07
CA LEU A 117 -3.37 2.59 -18.12
C LEU A 117 -3.41 4.09 -17.81
N GLY A 118 -2.27 4.78 -17.96
CA GLY A 118 -2.13 6.21 -17.68
C GLY A 118 -1.08 6.50 -16.61
N ALA A 119 -1.19 7.69 -16.01
CA ALA A 119 -0.23 8.19 -15.03
C ALA A 119 -0.44 7.58 -13.64
N PHE A 120 0.65 7.15 -13.02
CA PHE A 120 0.66 6.61 -11.67
C PHE A 120 1.12 7.67 -10.66
N GLU A 121 0.74 7.47 -9.40
CA GLU A 121 1.36 8.16 -8.26
C GLU A 121 2.88 7.88 -8.23
N THR A 122 3.67 8.80 -7.67
CA THR A 122 5.14 8.67 -7.62
C THR A 122 5.57 7.39 -6.91
N TRP A 123 4.95 7.08 -5.77
CA TRP A 123 5.26 5.85 -5.02
C TRP A 123 4.93 4.59 -5.81
N SER A 124 3.82 4.59 -6.55
CA SER A 124 3.45 3.45 -7.40
C SER A 124 4.44 3.28 -8.54
N SER A 125 4.88 4.38 -9.15
CA SER A 125 5.90 4.36 -10.21
C SER A 125 7.23 3.80 -9.69
N LEU A 126 7.69 4.24 -8.51
CA LEU A 126 8.92 3.75 -7.89
C LEU A 126 8.84 2.26 -7.52
N VAL A 127 7.71 1.80 -6.96
CA VAL A 127 7.51 0.38 -6.66
C VAL A 127 7.55 -0.46 -7.93
N LEU A 128 6.89 -0.04 -8.99
CA LEU A 128 6.90 -0.75 -10.27
C LEU A 128 8.31 -0.82 -10.85
N GLN A 129 9.07 0.28 -10.85
CA GLN A 129 10.47 0.29 -11.31
C GLN A 129 11.38 -0.64 -10.49
N GLY A 130 11.10 -0.85 -9.20
CA GLY A 130 11.89 -1.74 -8.35
C GLY A 130 11.48 -3.22 -8.41
N LEU A 131 10.33 -3.53 -9.01
CA LEU A 131 9.81 -4.90 -9.14
C LEU A 131 10.09 -5.53 -10.50
N VAL A 132 10.33 -4.73 -11.54
CA VAL A 132 10.69 -5.14 -12.90
C VAL A 132 12.19 -4.98 -13.12
#